data_AF-A0A977Q231-F1
#
_entry.id   AF-A0A977Q231-F1
#
_cell.length_a   1.000
_cell.length_b   1.000
_cell.length_c   1.000
_cell.angle_alpha   90.00
_cell.angle_beta   90.00
_cell.angle_gamma   90.00
#
_symmetry.space_group_name_H-M   'P 1'
#
loop_
_entity.id
_entity.type
_entity.pdbx_description
1 polymer ?
#
loop_
_entity_poly.entity_id
_entity_poly.type
_entity_poly.pdbx_seq_one_letter_code
_entity_poly.pdbx_strand_id
1 'polypeptide(L)' 'MTERELIKLEATIRNKMEEIRKQRVSLKDSGIGGLMNTLKKVDEALYEKILPDYKKMAIESKIFK' A
#
# COMPACT_ATOMS: atom_id res chain seq x y z
N MET A 1 -7.48 -16.43 4.68
CA MET A 1 -6.73 -15.84 3.56
C MET A 1 -6.10 -16.98 2.78
N THR A 2 -6.50 -17.17 1.54
CA THR A 2 -5.84 -18.09 0.60
C THR A 2 -4.71 -17.36 -0.14
N GLU A 3 -3.78 -18.12 -0.76
CA GLU A 3 -2.71 -17.55 -1.58
C GLU A 3 -3.25 -16.60 -2.67
N ARG A 4 -4.39 -16.97 -3.28
CA ARG A 4 -5.08 -16.15 -4.27
C ARG A 4 -5.58 -14.82 -3.70
N GLU A 5 -6.02 -14.80 -2.45
CA GLU A 5 -6.45 -13.57 -1.77
C GLU A 5 -5.24 -12.70 -1.40
N LEU A 6 -4.12 -13.31 -1.01
CA LEU A 6 -2.88 -12.60 -0.72
C LEU A 6 -2.33 -11.89 -1.96
N ILE A 7 -2.30 -12.58 -3.11
CA ILE A 7 -1.89 -11.99 -4.40
C ILE A 7 -2.79 -10.80 -4.76
N LYS A 8 -4.10 -10.93 -4.57
CA LYS A 8 -5.04 -9.83 -4.80
C LYS A 8 -4.81 -8.66 -3.85
N LEU A 9 -4.52 -8.93 -2.58
CA LEU A 9 -4.22 -7.90 -1.59
C LEU A 9 -2.96 -7.13 -1.99
N GLU A 10 -1.89 -7.84 -2.35
CA GLU A 10 -0.65 -7.23 -2.84
C GLU A 10 -0.92 -6.34 -4.07
N ALA A 11 -1.58 -6.89 -5.08
CA ALA A 11 -1.89 -6.15 -6.31
C ALA A 11 -2.71 -4.89 -6.01
N THR A 12 -3.67 -4.99 -5.09
CA THR A 12 -4.49 -3.84 -4.67
C THR A 12 -3.66 -2.77 -3.97
N ILE A 13 -2.73 -3.17 -3.08
CA ILE A 13 -1.82 -2.25 -2.41
C ILE A 13 -0.96 -1.52 -3.43
N ARG A 14 -0.31 -2.25 -4.36
CA ARG A 14 0.54 -1.67 -5.40
C ARG A 14 -0.23 -0.70 -6.30
N ASN A 15 -1.44 -1.07 -6.72
CA ASN A 15 -2.30 -0.19 -7.51
C ASN A 15 -2.65 1.10 -6.76
N LYS A 16 -2.98 1.02 -5.46
CA LYS A 16 -3.24 2.22 -4.66
C LYS A 16 -1.99 3.10 -4.52
N MET A 17 -0.80 2.51 -4.37
CA MET A 17 0.44 3.29 -4.35
C MET A 17 0.64 4.06 -5.66
N GLU A 18 0.35 3.43 -6.80
CA GLU A 18 0.43 4.08 -8.12
C GLU A 18 -0.58 5.22 -8.27
N GLU A 19 -1.83 5.02 -7.84
CA GLU A 19 -2.85 6.07 -7.87
C GLU A 19 -2.46 7.28 -7.01
N ILE A 20 -1.82 7.04 -5.85
CA ILE A 20 -1.29 8.12 -5.00
C ILE A 20 -0.10 8.82 -5.65
N ARG A 21 0.85 8.06 -6.24
CA ARG A 21 2.00 8.63 -6.98
C ARG A 21 1.55 9.51 -8.15
N LYS A 22 0.48 9.11 -8.84
CA LYS A 22 -0.15 9.88 -9.93
C LYS A 22 -1.05 11.01 -9.43
N GLN A 23 -1.11 11.26 -8.12
CA GLN A 23 -1.94 12.27 -7.48
C GLN A 23 -3.44 12.14 -7.79
N ARG A 24 -3.91 10.94 -8.15
CA ARG A 24 -5.33 10.67 -8.42
C ARG A 24 -6.14 10.57 -7.14
N VAL A 25 -5.51 10.11 -6.06
CA VAL A 25 -6.10 10.00 -4.72
C VAL A 25 -5.07 10.41 -3.67
N SER A 26 -5.53 11.01 -2.58
CA SER A 26 -4.64 11.33 -1.47
C SER A 26 -4.29 10.08 -0.66
N LEU A 27 -3.14 10.09 0.03
CA LEU A 27 -2.75 9.01 0.94
C LEU A 27 -3.87 8.68 1.96
N LYS A 28 -4.52 9.73 2.51
CA LYS A 28 -5.59 9.60 3.50
C LYS A 28 -6.86 8.98 2.91
N ASP A 29 -7.24 9.40 1.71
CA ASP A 29 -8.50 8.97 1.07
C ASP A 29 -8.37 7.62 0.36
N SER A 30 -7.14 7.20 0.05
CA SER A 30 -6.87 5.93 -0.62
C SER A 30 -7.27 4.70 0.22
N GLY A 31 -7.34 4.81 1.55
CA GLY A 31 -7.56 3.67 2.45
C GLY A 31 -6.40 2.66 2.47
N ILE A 32 -5.24 2.98 1.88
CA ILE A 32 -4.10 2.07 1.76
C ILE A 32 -3.54 1.62 3.12
N GLY A 33 -3.61 2.46 4.16
CA GLY A 33 -3.14 2.11 5.50
C GLY A 33 -3.87 0.92 6.10
N GLY A 34 -5.17 0.77 5.80
CA GLY A 34 -5.94 -0.41 6.21
C GLY A 34 -5.46 -1.69 5.53
N LEU A 35 -5.15 -1.61 4.23
CA LEU A 35 -4.62 -2.75 3.49
C LEU A 35 -3.22 -3.16 3.96
N MET A 36 -2.35 -2.19 4.25
CA MET A 36 -1.02 -2.45 4.82
C MET A 36 -1.11 -3.12 6.18
N ASN A 37 -2.04 -2.70 7.04
CA ASN A 37 -2.29 -3.34 8.33
C ASN A 37 -2.80 -4.78 8.18
N THR A 38 -3.68 -5.03 7.20
CA THR A 38 -4.12 -6.39 6.89
C THR A 38 -2.94 -7.23 6.39
N LEU A 39 -2.13 -6.71 5.45
CA LEU A 39 -0.96 -7.40 4.93
C LEU A 39 0.02 -7.78 6.05
N LYS A 40 0.33 -6.85 6.96
CA LYS A 40 1.19 -7.11 8.12
C LYS A 40 0.74 -8.30 8.97
N LYS A 41 -0.58 -8.46 9.14
CA LYS A 41 -1.16 -9.54 9.95
C LYS A 41 -1.14 -10.89 9.25
N VAL A 42 -1.18 -10.90 7.92
CA VAL A 42 -1.41 -12.13 7.13
C VAL A 42 -0.13 -12.66 6.49
N ASP A 43 0.81 -11.78 6.16
CA ASP A 43 2.13 -12.10 5.62
C ASP A 43 3.13 -10.99 5.99
N GLU A 44 3.84 -11.20 7.09
CA GLU A 44 4.84 -10.27 7.58
C GLU A 44 6.04 -10.15 6.64
N ALA A 45 6.43 -11.24 5.97
CA ALA A 45 7.57 -11.22 5.04
C ALA A 45 7.27 -10.37 3.80
N LEU A 46 6.05 -10.44 3.26
CA LEU A 46 5.62 -9.60 2.16
C LEU A 46 5.41 -8.15 2.59
N TYR A 47 4.89 -7.92 3.80
CA TYR A 47 4.79 -6.59 4.38
C TYR A 47 6.15 -5.88 4.46
N GLU A 48 7.17 -6.54 5.02
CA GLU A 48 8.52 -5.97 5.15
C GLU A 48 9.16 -5.66 3.80
N LYS A 49 8.81 -6.41 2.73
CA LYS A 49 9.25 -6.10 1.36
C LYS A 49 8.58 -4.85 0.78
N ILE A 50 7.30 -4.62 1.05
CA ILE A 50 6.53 -3.50 0.48
C ILE A 50 6.70 -2.21 1.32
N LEU A 51 6.98 -2.35 2.61
CA LEU A 51 7.05 -1.24 3.56
C LEU A 51 8.01 -0.10 3.15
N PRO A 52 9.23 -0.35 2.63
CA PRO A 52 10.14 0.71 2.21
C PRO A 52 9.54 1.58 1.09
N ASP A 53 8.99 0.95 0.05
CA ASP A 53 8.36 1.65 -1.07
C ASP A 53 7.11 2.43 -0.62
N TYR A 54 6.31 1.82 0.27
CA TYR A 54 5.15 2.47 0.86
C TYR A 54 5.55 3.74 1.63
N LYS A 55 6.59 3.65 2.49
CA LYS A 55 7.11 4.80 3.25
C LYS A 55 7.62 5.90 2.32
N LYS A 56 8.38 5.54 1.29
CA LYS A 56 8.91 6.49 0.31
C LYS A 56 7.77 7.26 -0.37
N MET A 57 6.77 6.54 -0.89
CA MET A 57 5.57 7.14 -1.51
C MET A 57 4.80 8.01 -0.50
N ALA A 58 4.65 7.58 0.75
CA ALA A 58 3.94 8.33 1.78
C ALA A 58 4.62 9.65 2.14
N ILE A 59 5.96 9.72 2.06
CA ILE A 59 6.73 10.95 2.25
C ILE A 59 6.58 11.85 1.02
N GLU A 60 6.78 11.31 -0.18
CA GLU A 60 6.65 12.05 -1.45
C GLU A 60 5.25 12.67 -1.58
N SER A 61 4.19 11.91 -1.31
CA SER A 61 2.81 12.39 -1.38
C SER A 61 2.45 13.46 -0.34
N LYS A 62 3.21 13.60 0.76
CA LYS A 62 3.05 14.72 1.71
C LYS A 62 3.72 16.00 1.23
N ILE A 63 4.73 15.91 0.37
CA ILE A 63 5.42 17.09 -0.18
C ILE A 63 4.55 17.79 -1.24
N PHE A 64 3.70 17.03 -1.94
CA PHE A 64 2.81 17.56 -2.98
C PHE A 64 1.46 18.10 -2.45
N LYS A 65 1.28 18.25 -1.13
CA LYS A 65 0.01 18.66 -0.53
C LYS A 65 0.08 20.05 0.10
#